data_AF-A0A544Y1H8-F1
#
_entry.id   AF-A0A544Y1H8-F1
#
_cell.length_a   1.000
_cell.length_b   1.000
_cell.length_c   1.000
_cell.angle_alpha   90.00
_cell.angle_beta   90.00
_cell.angle_gamma   90.00
#
_symmetry.space_group_name_H-M   'P 1'
#
loop_
_entity.id
_entity.type
_entity.pdbx_description
1 polymer ?
#
loop_
_entity_poly.entity_id
_entity_poly.type
_entity_poly.pdbx_seq_one_letter_code
_entity_poly.pdbx_strand_id
1 'polypeptide(L)'
;MDSTDPELLRQVAVMAAGRVMFTDPVTGIVDRAQGATWEVVTRGTPPATGVVVSAVGGPDGTRYRVVSQDGPDPAAVPVRPSLEEG
;
A
#
# COMPACT_ATOMS: atom_id res chain seq x y z
N MET A 1 -18.63 -17.09 -31.92
CA MET A 1 -18.94 -16.67 -30.54
C MET A 1 -18.60 -17.84 -29.64
N ASP A 2 -17.35 -17.90 -29.22
CA ASP A 2 -17.00 -18.46 -27.92
C ASP A 2 -15.94 -17.51 -27.35
N SER A 3 -16.23 -17.02 -26.16
CA SER A 3 -15.66 -15.84 -25.55
C SER A 3 -14.99 -16.32 -24.29
N THR A 4 -13.67 -16.42 -24.31
CA THR A 4 -12.87 -16.44 -23.11
C THR A 4 -11.52 -15.85 -23.48
N ASP A 5 -11.46 -14.51 -23.50
CA ASP A 5 -10.18 -13.85 -23.22
C ASP A 5 -9.86 -14.25 -21.77
N PRO A 6 -8.82 -15.06 -21.49
CA PRO A 6 -8.37 -15.19 -20.13
C PRO A 6 -7.84 -13.81 -19.78
N GLU A 7 -8.58 -13.04 -18.97
CA GLU A 7 -8.03 -11.85 -18.36
C GLU A 7 -6.65 -12.22 -17.84
N LEU A 8 -5.62 -11.62 -18.43
CA LEU A 8 -4.23 -11.88 -18.11
C LEU A 8 -4.08 -11.58 -16.62
N LEU A 9 -4.20 -12.61 -15.78
CA LEU A 9 -3.84 -12.57 -14.38
C LEU A 9 -2.36 -12.21 -14.37
N ARG A 10 -2.06 -10.92 -14.28
CA ARG A 10 -0.70 -10.41 -14.30
C ARG A 10 -0.02 -10.99 -13.07
N GLN A 11 0.79 -12.01 -13.29
CA GLN A 11 1.62 -12.60 -12.26
C GLN A 11 2.71 -11.58 -11.95
N VAL A 12 2.86 -11.23 -10.67
CA VAL A 12 3.91 -10.32 -10.23
C VAL A 12 4.84 -11.08 -9.32
N ALA A 13 6.13 -10.93 -9.58
CA ALA A 13 7.19 -11.37 -8.70
C ALA A 13 7.72 -10.16 -7.92
N VAL A 14 7.62 -10.18 -6.59
CA VAL A 14 8.27 -9.19 -5.73
C VAL A 14 9.59 -9.79 -5.26
N MET A 15 10.68 -9.06 -5.48
CA MET A 15 12.01 -9.44 -5.00
C MET A 15 12.52 -8.47 -3.96
N ALA A 16 13.12 -9.00 -2.89
CA ALA A 16 13.84 -8.21 -1.90
C ALA A 16 15.21 -8.88 -1.65
N ALA A 17 16.27 -8.08 -1.66
CA ALA A 17 17.65 -8.54 -1.47
C ALA A 17 18.03 -9.73 -2.39
N GLY A 18 17.59 -9.70 -3.65
CA GLY A 18 17.88 -10.74 -4.64
C GLY A 18 17.10 -12.06 -4.46
N ARG A 19 16.10 -12.09 -3.57
CA ARG A 19 15.24 -13.26 -3.35
C ARG A 19 13.81 -12.94 -3.73
N VAL A 20 13.15 -13.88 -4.40
CA VAL A 20 11.71 -13.83 -4.65
C VAL A 20 10.97 -14.01 -3.33
N MET A 21 10.20 -13.00 -2.93
CA MET A 21 9.39 -12.99 -1.70
C MET A 21 7.91 -13.27 -1.96
N PHE A 22 7.46 -13.07 -3.21
CA PHE A 22 6.07 -13.29 -3.61
C PHE A 22 6.01 -13.58 -5.12
N THR A 23 5.26 -14.59 -5.52
CA THR A 23 4.95 -14.92 -6.92
C THR A 23 3.50 -15.39 -6.98
N ASP A 24 2.59 -14.47 -7.23
CA ASP A 24 1.16 -14.71 -7.20
C ASP A 24 0.45 -13.61 -8.01
N PRO A 25 -0.86 -13.72 -8.25
CA PRO A 25 -1.65 -12.64 -8.81
C PRO A 25 -1.56 -11.38 -7.94
N VAL A 26 -1.55 -10.22 -8.60
CA VAL A 26 -1.48 -8.88 -7.98
C VAL A 26 -2.47 -8.67 -6.82
N THR A 27 -3.66 -9.29 -6.88
CA THR A 27 -4.66 -9.25 -5.80
C THR A 27 -4.12 -9.81 -4.47
N GLY A 28 -3.26 -10.84 -4.52
CA GLY A 28 -2.66 -11.45 -3.33
C GLY A 28 -1.64 -10.58 -2.59
N ILE A 29 -1.15 -9.50 -3.23
CA ILE A 29 -0.33 -8.47 -2.58
C ILE A 29 -1.21 -7.54 -1.76
N VAL A 30 -2.32 -7.09 -2.35
CA VAL A 30 -3.29 -6.18 -1.71
C VAL A 30 -3.90 -6.85 -0.48
N ASP A 31 -4.25 -8.12 -0.56
CA ASP A 31 -4.80 -8.88 0.57
C ASP A 31 -3.85 -8.97 1.76
N ARG A 32 -2.54 -9.08 1.52
CA ARG A 32 -1.53 -9.10 2.60
C ARG A 32 -1.30 -7.74 3.26
N ALA A 33 -1.63 -6.64 2.57
CA ALA A 33 -1.55 -5.28 3.11
C ALA A 33 -2.85 -4.86 3.82
N GLN A 34 -3.88 -5.71 3.83
CA GLN A 34 -5.14 -5.44 4.53
C GLN A 34 -4.89 -5.29 6.04
N GLY A 35 -5.49 -4.26 6.62
CA GLY A 35 -5.33 -3.96 8.05
C GLY A 35 -3.96 -3.40 8.44
N ALA A 36 -3.02 -3.27 7.49
CA ALA A 36 -1.68 -2.74 7.72
C ALA A 36 -1.43 -1.40 6.99
N THR A 37 -2.47 -0.81 6.36
CA THR A 37 -2.35 0.44 5.62
C THR A 37 -3.11 1.55 6.33
N TRP A 38 -2.44 2.67 6.55
CA TRP A 38 -2.92 3.79 7.33
C TRP A 38 -2.76 5.11 6.56
N GLU A 39 -3.67 6.03 6.79
CA GLU A 39 -3.56 7.42 6.37
C GLU A 39 -3.22 8.30 7.58
N VAL A 40 -2.25 9.20 7.42
CA VAL A 40 -1.87 10.19 8.43
C VAL A 40 -1.80 11.56 7.77
N VAL A 41 -2.50 12.56 8.33
CA VAL A 41 -2.42 13.95 7.85
C VAL A 41 -1.66 14.78 8.88
N THR A 42 -0.58 15.44 8.44
CA THR A 42 0.22 16.30 9.31
C THR A 42 0.65 17.57 8.57
N ARG A 43 0.69 18.69 9.31
CA ARG A 43 1.26 19.97 8.84
C ARG A 43 2.74 20.12 9.16
N GLY A 44 3.31 19.13 9.87
CA GLY A 44 4.66 19.17 10.41
C GLY A 44 5.51 18.00 9.92
N THR A 45 6.21 17.37 10.85
CA THR A 45 7.12 16.26 10.54
C THR A 45 6.37 15.06 9.96
N PRO A 46 6.95 14.35 8.97
CA PRO A 46 6.42 13.10 8.47
C PRO A 46 6.27 12.04 9.59
N PRO A 47 5.41 11.03 9.39
CA PRO A 47 5.33 9.89 10.30
C PRO A 47 6.70 9.23 10.51
N ALA A 48 7.08 8.99 11.76
CA ALA A 48 8.35 8.36 12.12
C ALA A 48 8.28 6.83 12.21
N THR A 49 7.06 6.28 12.27
CA THR A 49 6.79 4.84 12.42
C THR A 49 6.13 4.31 11.16
N GLY A 50 6.53 3.11 10.73
CA GLY A 50 6.04 2.49 9.51
C GLY A 50 6.80 2.95 8.27
N VAL A 51 6.35 2.49 7.11
CA VAL A 51 6.93 2.83 5.81
C VAL A 51 5.98 3.78 5.09
N VAL A 52 6.43 5.00 4.80
CA VAL A 52 5.69 5.94 3.95
C VAL A 52 5.78 5.44 2.50
N VAL A 53 4.64 5.18 1.88
CA VAL A 53 4.53 4.75 0.47
C VAL A 53 3.98 5.85 -0.43
N SER A 54 3.25 6.82 0.13
CA SER A 54 2.71 7.97 -0.60
C SER A 54 2.71 9.21 0.30
N ALA A 55 2.97 10.37 -0.29
CA ALA A 55 2.97 11.66 0.39
C ALA A 55 2.44 12.74 -0.56
N VAL A 56 1.23 13.22 -0.29
CA VAL A 56 0.54 14.20 -1.13
C VAL A 56 0.29 15.48 -0.32
N GLY A 57 0.87 16.58 -0.76
CA GLY A 57 0.65 17.90 -0.14
C GLY A 57 -0.74 18.46 -0.48
N GLY A 58 -1.40 19.07 0.50
CA GLY A 58 -2.68 19.76 0.33
C GLY A 58 -2.85 20.94 1.29
N PRO A 59 -3.98 21.66 1.21
CA PRO A 59 -4.23 22.84 2.04
C PRO A 59 -4.21 22.57 3.54
N ASP A 60 -4.59 21.35 3.94
CA ASP A 60 -4.65 20.93 5.35
C ASP A 60 -3.34 20.35 5.89
N GLY A 61 -2.31 20.24 5.05
CA GLY A 61 -1.05 19.58 5.36
C GLY A 61 -0.74 18.47 4.34
N THR A 62 0.25 17.66 4.66
CA THR A 62 0.61 16.50 3.84
C THR A 62 -0.15 15.27 4.32
N ARG A 63 -0.84 14.62 3.38
CA ARG A 63 -1.47 13.32 3.57
C ARG A 63 -0.46 12.23 3.21
N TYR A 64 -0.11 11.43 4.19
CA TYR A 64 0.78 10.29 4.05
C TYR A 64 -0.01 9.00 4.03
N ARG A 65 0.40 8.08 3.15
CA ARG A 65 0.00 6.68 3.24
C ARG A 65 1.15 5.89 3.83
N VAL A 66 0.86 5.16 4.90
CA VAL A 66 1.86 4.46 5.71
C VAL A 66 1.49 2.99 5.81
N VAL A 67 2.46 2.11 5.57
CA VAL A 67 2.33 0.68 5.83
C VAL A 67 2.97 0.36 7.18
N SER A 68 2.19 -0.17 8.12
CA SER A 68 2.61 -0.55 9.47
C SER A 68 1.66 -1.61 10.03
N GLN A 69 2.17 -2.59 10.78
CA GLN A 69 1.34 -3.63 11.40
C GLN A 69 0.35 -3.04 12.40
N ASP A 70 0.81 -2.08 13.19
CA ASP A 70 -0.01 -1.32 14.14
C ASP A 70 -0.18 0.13 13.65
N GLY A 71 -1.21 0.81 14.18
CA GLY A 71 -1.43 2.23 13.92
C GLY A 71 -0.17 3.06 14.25
N PRO A 72 0.44 3.76 13.27
CA PRO A 72 1.72 4.45 13.45
C PRO A 72 1.60 5.72 14.31
N ASP A 73 0.37 6.23 14.50
CA ASP A 73 0.03 7.42 15.26
C ASP A 73 -1.44 7.33 15.76
N PRO A 74 -1.82 7.93 16.91
CA PRO A 74 -3.22 7.96 17.37
C PRO A 74 -4.23 8.59 16.41
N ALA A 75 -3.80 9.52 15.56
CA ALA A 75 -4.62 10.15 14.52
C ALA A 75 -4.63 9.37 13.20
N ALA A 76 -3.91 8.24 13.12
CA ALA A 76 -3.88 7.41 11.93
C ALA A 76 -5.23 6.75 11.68
N VAL A 77 -5.69 6.81 10.44
CA VAL A 77 -6.97 6.21 10.01
C VAL A 77 -6.67 4.98 9.15
N PRO A 78 -7.26 3.80 9.44
CA PRO A 78 -7.06 2.63 8.61
C PRO A 78 -7.71 2.85 7.25
N VAL A 79 -7.01 2.47 6.18
CA VAL A 79 -7.50 2.60 4.81
C VAL A 79 -7.28 1.31 4.04
N ARG A 80 -8.10 1.07 3.01
CA ARG A 80 -7.89 -0.10 2.13
C ARG A 80 -6.59 0.09 1.33
N PRO A 81 -5.74 -0.93 1.22
CA PRO A 81 -4.59 -0.90 0.33
C PRO A 81 -5.04 -0.85 -1.14
N SER A 82 -4.26 -0.15 -1.96
CA SER A 82 -4.38 -0.13 -3.42
C SER A 82 -2.98 -0.17 -4.03
N LEU A 83 -2.89 -0.67 -5.27
CA LEU A 83 -1.61 -0.80 -5.99
C LEU A 83 -1.18 0.50 -6.67
N GLU A 84 -2.07 1.47 -6.80
CA GLU A 84 -1.77 2.78 -7.39
C GLU A 84 -0.87 3.64 -6.50
N GLU A 85 -0.58 3.19 -5.28
CA GLU A 85 0.21 3.91 -4.27
C GLU A 85 1.62 3.31 -4.11
N GLY A 86 2.10 2.62 -5.15
CA GLY A 86 3.44 2.04 -5.23
C GLY A 86 4.52 3.08 -5.51
#